data_AF-A0A3M0X9F7-F1
#
_entry.id   AF-A0A3M0X9F7-F1
#
_cell.length_a   1.000
_cell.length_b   1.000
_cell.length_c   1.000
_cell.angle_alpha   90.00
_cell.angle_beta   90.00
_cell.angle_gamma   90.00
#
_symmetry.space_group_name_H-M   'P 1'
#
loop_
_entity.id
_entity.type
_entity.pdbx_description
1 polymer ?
#
loop_
_entity_poly.entity_id
_entity_poly.type
_entity_poly.pdbx_seq_one_letter_code
_entity_poly.pdbx_strand_id
1 'polypeptide(L)'
;MFIKRTLPLAVAISFGIITLMALVIPIPALANIITGWVGLLTAIALLLGILNLLAVHFNRFFRQRNIYSGVLVLSMVFVFVVAAADSLTGSGQNTGIHTIFTWIQTPLEASLSALMAVFLLTTGFQLIKQQPSRWSWLFLISALTALLIGTITYSGLLPAGLKNVLEQVRFWLNNVVLLSGMRGLLIGIALGTIVLSIRILAGTERPYQK
;
A
#
# COMPACT_ATOMS: atom_id res chain seq x y z
N MET A 1 -26.80 25.34 -16.37
CA MET A 1 -26.26 24.61 -15.20
C MET A 1 -26.22 23.09 -15.44
N PHE A 2 -27.27 22.49 -16.04
CA PHE A 2 -27.32 21.06 -16.38
C PHE A 2 -26.16 20.57 -17.27
N ILE A 3 -25.86 21.27 -18.38
CA ILE A 3 -24.80 20.88 -19.33
C ILE A 3 -23.40 20.77 -18.69
N LYS A 4 -23.06 21.68 -17.77
CA LYS A 4 -21.76 21.64 -17.06
C LYS A 4 -21.63 20.44 -16.11
N ARG A 5 -22.75 19.79 -15.76
CA ARG A 5 -22.84 18.74 -14.74
C ARG A 5 -23.10 17.35 -15.34
N THR A 6 -23.81 17.28 -16.46
CA THR A 6 -24.13 16.02 -17.15
C THR A 6 -23.07 15.63 -18.16
N LEU A 7 -22.38 16.60 -18.78
CA LEU A 7 -21.37 16.33 -19.81
C LEU A 7 -20.14 15.59 -19.24
N PRO A 8 -19.55 15.99 -18.08
CA PRO A 8 -18.43 15.25 -17.50
C PRO A 8 -18.83 13.82 -17.08
N LEU A 9 -20.05 13.65 -16.57
CA LEU A 9 -20.57 12.35 -16.17
C LEU A 9 -20.80 11.44 -17.39
N ALA A 10 -21.41 11.95 -18.45
CA ALA A 10 -21.62 11.21 -19.68
C ALA A 10 -20.28 10.76 -20.29
N VAL A 11 -19.29 11.67 -20.33
CA VAL A 11 -17.93 11.35 -20.79
C VAL A 11 -17.31 10.25 -19.93
N ALA A 12 -17.35 10.37 -18.60
CA ALA A 12 -16.81 9.36 -17.70
C ALA A 12 -17.47 7.98 -17.89
N ILE A 13 -18.80 7.95 -18.05
CA ILE A 13 -19.56 6.72 -18.28
C ILE A 13 -19.19 6.10 -19.64
N SER A 14 -19.14 6.89 -20.71
CA SER A 14 -18.77 6.41 -22.04
C SER A 14 -17.37 5.82 -22.07
N PHE A 15 -16.37 6.53 -21.54
CA PHE A 15 -15.00 6.02 -21.49
C PHE A 15 -14.88 4.77 -20.62
N GLY A 16 -15.54 4.71 -19.48
CA GLY A 16 -15.51 3.51 -18.65
C GLY A 16 -16.16 2.30 -19.32
N ILE A 17 -17.28 2.47 -20.02
CA ILE A 17 -17.90 1.38 -20.82
C ILE A 17 -16.96 0.93 -21.94
N ILE A 18 -16.30 1.86 -22.65
CA ILE A 18 -15.32 1.54 -23.68
C ILE A 18 -14.15 0.73 -23.09
N THR A 19 -13.62 1.15 -21.95
CA THR A 19 -12.52 0.42 -21.28
C THR A 19 -12.93 -0.99 -20.86
N LEU A 20 -14.15 -1.16 -20.32
CA LEU A 20 -14.67 -2.48 -19.96
C LEU A 20 -14.83 -3.38 -21.19
N MET A 21 -15.42 -2.86 -22.28
CA MET A 21 -15.60 -3.63 -23.52
C MET A 21 -14.25 -4.08 -24.09
N ALA A 22 -13.24 -3.22 -24.07
CA ALA A 22 -11.91 -3.53 -24.57
C ALA A 22 -11.15 -4.56 -23.74
N LEU A 23 -11.44 -4.65 -22.44
CA LEU A 23 -10.83 -5.64 -21.55
C LEU A 23 -11.53 -6.99 -21.63
N VAL A 24 -12.84 -7.01 -21.88
CA VAL A 24 -13.65 -8.25 -21.94
C VAL A 24 -13.57 -8.90 -23.33
N ILE A 25 -13.53 -8.10 -24.40
CA ILE A 25 -13.46 -8.61 -25.77
C ILE A 25 -11.98 -8.70 -26.19
N PRO A 26 -11.47 -9.88 -26.58
CA PRO A 26 -10.04 -10.08 -26.87
C PRO A 26 -9.67 -9.51 -28.25
N ILE A 27 -9.67 -8.17 -28.37
CA ILE A 27 -9.16 -7.43 -29.53
C ILE A 27 -7.81 -6.81 -29.14
N PRO A 28 -6.67 -7.44 -29.49
CA PRO A 28 -5.36 -7.02 -28.99
C PRO A 28 -5.01 -5.56 -29.31
N ALA A 29 -5.40 -5.06 -30.49
CA ALA A 29 -5.15 -3.67 -30.89
C ALA A 29 -5.89 -2.68 -29.98
N LEU A 30 -7.15 -2.95 -29.63
CA LEU A 30 -7.95 -2.08 -28.79
C LEU A 30 -7.47 -2.13 -27.33
N ALA A 31 -7.11 -3.32 -26.83
CA ALA A 31 -6.54 -3.50 -25.51
C ALA A 31 -5.22 -2.73 -25.35
N ASN A 32 -4.31 -2.80 -26.32
CA ASN A 32 -3.03 -2.08 -26.28
C ASN A 32 -3.19 -0.56 -26.29
N ILE A 33 -4.11 -0.03 -27.08
CA ILE A 33 -4.41 1.42 -27.10
C ILE A 33 -4.93 1.84 -25.72
N ILE A 34 -5.88 1.10 -25.16
CA ILE A 34 -6.50 1.45 -23.88
C ILE A 34 -5.54 1.30 -22.71
N THR A 35 -4.74 0.24 -22.65
CA THR A 35 -3.73 0.10 -21.60
C THR A 35 -2.65 1.18 -21.69
N GLY A 36 -2.30 1.64 -22.90
CA GLY A 36 -1.45 2.82 -23.10
C GLY A 36 -2.05 4.09 -22.49
N TRP A 37 -3.32 4.37 -22.78
CA TRP A 37 -4.04 5.51 -22.17
C TRP A 37 -4.19 5.38 -20.66
N VAL A 38 -4.49 4.19 -20.15
CA VAL A 38 -4.56 3.92 -18.70
C VAL A 38 -3.21 4.17 -18.05
N GLY A 39 -2.10 3.74 -18.65
CA GLY A 39 -0.75 4.00 -18.16
C GLY A 39 -0.45 5.51 -18.09
N LEU A 40 -0.75 6.24 -19.17
CA LEU A 40 -0.58 7.70 -19.23
C LEU A 40 -1.44 8.42 -18.19
N LEU A 41 -2.73 8.06 -18.07
CA LEU A 41 -3.63 8.65 -17.08
C LEU A 41 -3.22 8.32 -15.65
N THR A 42 -2.71 7.11 -15.40
CA THR A 42 -2.19 6.70 -14.08
C THR A 42 -0.97 7.53 -13.71
N ALA A 43 -0.04 7.74 -14.65
CA ALA A 43 1.13 8.59 -14.43
C ALA A 43 0.73 10.05 -14.13
N ILE A 44 -0.22 10.61 -14.90
CA ILE A 44 -0.73 11.96 -14.67
C ILE A 44 -1.46 12.05 -13.33
N ALA A 45 -2.29 11.06 -12.98
CA ALA A 45 -3.02 11.02 -11.71
C ALA A 45 -2.07 10.96 -10.51
N LEU A 46 -1.01 10.14 -10.60
CA LEU A 46 0.03 10.08 -9.58
C LEU A 46 0.73 11.43 -9.43
N LEU A 47 1.11 12.06 -10.54
CA LEU A 47 1.74 13.37 -10.53
C LEU A 47 0.83 14.44 -9.92
N LEU A 48 -0.45 14.49 -10.31
CA LEU A 48 -1.45 15.39 -9.72
C LEU A 48 -1.66 15.12 -8.23
N GLY A 49 -1.63 13.85 -7.80
CA GLY A 49 -1.72 13.48 -6.39
C GLY A 49 -0.56 14.05 -5.57
N ILE A 50 0.68 13.90 -6.07
CA ILE A 50 1.88 14.47 -5.45
C ILE A 50 1.81 15.99 -5.42
N LEU A 51 1.48 16.63 -6.56
CA LEU A 51 1.39 18.09 -6.63
C LEU A 51 0.29 18.65 -5.73
N ASN A 52 -0.86 17.98 -5.62
CA ASN A 52 -1.93 18.38 -4.73
C ASN A 52 -1.49 18.30 -3.26
N LEU A 53 -0.82 17.22 -2.87
CA LEU A 53 -0.28 17.06 -1.52
C LEU A 53 0.76 18.16 -1.24
N LEU A 54 1.67 18.44 -2.19
CA LEU A 54 2.63 19.53 -2.11
C LEU A 54 1.91 20.86 -1.91
N ALA A 55 0.95 21.20 -2.76
CA ALA A 55 0.23 22.47 -2.72
C ALA A 55 -0.50 22.67 -1.40
N VAL A 56 -1.20 21.63 -0.91
CA VAL A 56 -1.93 21.68 0.37
C VAL A 56 -0.97 21.92 1.53
N HIS A 57 0.13 21.16 1.62
CA HIS A 57 1.06 21.27 2.74
C HIS A 57 1.96 22.51 2.65
N PHE A 58 2.32 22.94 1.44
CA PHE A 58 3.02 24.21 1.21
C PHE A 58 2.14 25.38 1.68
N ASN A 59 0.89 25.44 1.21
CA ASN A 59 -0.05 26.47 1.64
C ASN A 59 -0.30 26.43 3.17
N ARG A 60 -0.35 25.23 3.76
CA ARG A 60 -0.49 25.04 5.21
C ARG A 60 0.74 25.53 5.99
N PHE A 61 1.94 25.33 5.47
CA PHE A 61 3.17 25.85 6.06
C PHE A 61 3.20 27.38 6.01
N PHE A 62 2.94 28.00 4.87
CA PHE A 62 3.03 29.47 4.74
C PHE A 62 1.87 30.21 5.41
N ARG A 63 0.63 29.74 5.27
CA ARG A 63 -0.55 30.46 5.79
C ARG A 63 -0.89 30.10 7.23
N GLN A 64 -0.67 28.86 7.65
CA GLN A 64 -1.02 28.39 9.00
C GLN A 64 0.22 28.25 9.90
N ARG A 65 1.43 28.58 9.41
CA ARG A 65 2.71 28.42 10.11
C ARG A 65 2.92 27.03 10.72
N ASN A 66 2.36 26.00 10.07
CA ASN A 66 2.44 24.64 10.55
C ASN A 66 3.78 24.01 10.17
N ILE A 67 4.68 23.93 11.15
CA ILE A 67 6.05 23.43 10.99
C ILE A 67 6.06 21.98 10.47
N TYR A 68 5.14 21.12 10.91
CA TYR A 68 5.05 19.73 10.43
C TYR A 68 4.75 19.65 8.93
N SER A 69 3.93 20.57 8.41
CA SER A 69 3.68 20.65 6.97
C SER A 69 4.91 21.15 6.20
N GLY A 70 5.71 22.04 6.81
CA GLY A 70 6.98 22.48 6.25
C GLY A 70 8.01 21.35 6.16
N VAL A 71 8.15 20.56 7.23
CA VAL A 71 9.02 19.37 7.26
C VAL A 71 8.61 18.36 6.19
N LEU A 72 7.30 18.12 6.02
CA LEU A 72 6.79 17.22 4.99
C LEU A 72 7.11 17.71 3.57
N VAL A 73 6.92 19.00 3.30
CA VAL A 73 7.25 19.56 1.97
C VAL A 73 8.75 19.44 1.70
N LEU A 74 9.58 19.78 2.70
CA LEU A 74 11.03 19.70 2.58
C LEU A 74 11.51 18.27 2.33
N SER A 75 10.97 17.28 3.06
CA SER A 75 11.33 15.88 2.85
C SER A 75 10.87 15.37 1.48
N MET A 76 9.71 15.80 0.99
CA MET A 76 9.22 15.42 -0.33
C MET A 76 10.09 15.97 -1.45
N VAL A 77 10.52 17.23 -1.35
CA VAL A 77 11.47 17.84 -2.29
C VAL A 77 12.84 17.17 -2.21
N PHE A 78 13.32 16.87 -1.00
CA PHE A 78 14.60 16.18 -0.79
C PHE A 78 14.64 14.81 -1.49
N VAL A 79 13.62 13.97 -1.28
CA VAL A 79 13.52 12.65 -1.92
C VAL A 79 13.46 12.78 -3.44
N PHE A 80 12.71 13.76 -3.96
CA PHE A 80 12.62 14.01 -5.40
C PHE A 80 13.95 14.42 -6.01
N VAL A 81 14.71 15.31 -5.36
CA VAL A 81 16.03 15.75 -5.81
C VAL A 81 17.02 14.60 -5.83
N VAL A 82 17.03 13.77 -4.77
CA VAL A 82 17.88 12.57 -4.71
C VAL A 82 17.52 11.61 -5.84
N ALA A 83 16.24 11.37 -6.08
CA ALA A 83 15.79 10.49 -7.15
C ALA A 83 16.18 11.00 -8.56
N ALA A 84 16.05 12.31 -8.78
CA ALA A 84 16.49 12.93 -10.02
C ALA A 84 18.02 12.80 -10.21
N ALA A 85 18.82 13.05 -9.16
CA ALA A 85 20.27 12.91 -9.21
C ALA A 85 20.71 11.46 -9.52
N ASP A 86 20.05 10.48 -8.93
CA ASP A 86 20.33 9.06 -9.20
C ASP A 86 20.01 8.69 -10.66
N SER A 87 18.90 9.20 -11.21
CA SER A 87 18.54 8.96 -12.61
C SER A 87 19.55 9.52 -13.62
N LEU A 88 20.23 10.63 -13.26
CA LEU A 88 21.23 11.28 -14.12
C LEU A 88 22.60 10.60 -14.03
N THR A 89 22.93 9.98 -12.89
CA THR A 89 24.24 9.35 -12.66
C THR A 89 24.29 7.88 -13.11
N GLY A 90 23.15 7.26 -13.42
CA GLY A 90 23.08 5.88 -13.92
C GLY A 90 23.58 4.84 -12.91
N SER A 91 23.61 5.19 -11.63
CA SER A 91 24.14 4.33 -10.56
C SER A 91 23.15 3.21 -10.24
N GLY A 92 23.55 1.96 -10.45
CA GLY A 92 22.64 0.81 -10.32
C GLY A 92 22.50 0.23 -8.90
N GLN A 93 23.55 0.29 -8.07
CA GLN A 93 23.58 -0.46 -6.80
C GLN A 93 23.91 0.38 -5.55
N ASN A 94 24.23 1.67 -5.70
CA ASN A 94 24.47 2.58 -4.57
C ASN A 94 23.82 3.94 -4.84
N THR A 95 22.50 3.91 -5.02
CA THR A 95 21.69 5.11 -5.25
C THR A 95 21.38 5.81 -3.92
N GLY A 96 21.25 7.13 -3.94
CA GLY A 96 20.75 7.88 -2.81
C GLY A 96 19.35 7.42 -2.38
N ILE A 97 18.49 7.04 -3.33
CA ILE A 97 17.17 6.44 -3.04
C ILE A 97 17.32 5.15 -2.23
N HIS A 98 18.22 4.24 -2.62
CA HIS A 98 18.43 3.00 -1.88
C HIS A 98 18.85 3.28 -0.43
N THR A 99 19.72 4.27 -0.23
CA THR A 99 20.14 4.70 1.11
C THR A 99 18.96 5.22 1.92
N ILE A 100 18.11 6.07 1.33
CA ILE A 100 16.87 6.55 1.99
C ILE A 100 15.97 5.36 2.35
N PHE A 101 15.79 4.39 1.45
CA PHE A 101 14.98 3.21 1.71
C PHE A 101 15.53 2.41 2.90
N THR A 102 16.81 2.06 2.88
CA THR A 102 17.44 1.21 3.92
C THR A 102 17.53 1.90 5.28
N TRP A 103 17.79 3.22 5.31
CA TRP A 103 18.04 3.94 6.56
C TRP A 103 16.83 4.66 7.13
N ILE A 104 15.81 4.93 6.31
CA ILE A 104 14.59 5.64 6.76
C ILE A 104 13.37 4.73 6.65
N GLN A 105 13.08 4.17 5.47
CA GLN A 105 11.86 3.39 5.26
C GLN A 105 11.89 2.05 6.00
N THR A 106 12.95 1.25 5.85
CA THR A 106 13.06 -0.06 6.48
C THR A 106 12.97 0.00 8.01
N PRO A 107 13.63 0.94 8.72
CA PRO A 107 13.50 1.05 10.17
C PRO A 107 12.12 1.55 10.62
N LEU A 108 11.46 2.42 9.83
CA LEU A 108 10.09 2.85 10.12
C LEU A 108 9.10 1.69 9.98
N GLU A 109 9.20 0.89 8.92
CA GLU A 109 8.40 -0.31 8.73
C GLU A 109 8.64 -1.33 9.86
N ALA A 110 9.91 -1.53 10.26
CA ALA A 110 10.26 -2.39 11.38
C ALA A 110 9.66 -1.88 12.71
N SER A 111 9.66 -0.55 12.93
CA SER A 111 9.07 0.07 14.13
C SER A 111 7.56 -0.10 14.18
N LEU A 112 6.87 0.09 13.05
CA LEU A 112 5.42 -0.15 12.94
C LEU A 112 5.08 -1.62 13.14
N SER A 113 5.86 -2.52 12.54
CA SER A 113 5.72 -3.97 12.75
C SER A 113 5.95 -4.35 14.23
N ALA A 114 6.93 -3.74 14.89
CA ALA A 114 7.19 -3.97 16.31
C ALA A 114 6.03 -3.47 17.18
N LEU A 115 5.47 -2.29 16.88
CA LEU A 115 4.27 -1.79 17.57
C LEU A 115 3.08 -2.73 17.39
N MET A 116 2.84 -3.21 16.17
CA MET A 116 1.79 -4.20 15.91
C MET A 116 2.02 -5.49 16.70
N ALA A 117 3.25 -6.00 16.73
CA ALA A 117 3.62 -7.17 17.49
C ALA A 117 3.36 -6.99 19.00
N VAL A 118 3.76 -5.86 19.58
CA VAL A 118 3.47 -5.51 20.97
C VAL A 118 1.97 -5.44 21.22
N PHE A 119 1.20 -4.76 20.37
CA PHE A 119 -0.26 -4.66 20.50
C PHE A 119 -0.94 -6.04 20.42
N LEU A 120 -0.50 -6.90 19.49
CA LEU A 120 -1.04 -8.26 19.36
C LEU A 120 -0.78 -9.09 20.62
N LEU A 121 0.44 -9.02 21.18
CA LEU A 121 0.77 -9.70 22.43
C LEU A 121 -0.03 -9.14 23.61
N THR A 122 -0.06 -7.82 23.80
CA THR A 122 -0.80 -7.21 24.92
C THR A 122 -2.28 -7.52 24.83
N THR A 123 -2.87 -7.43 23.64
CA THR A 123 -4.27 -7.75 23.41
C THR A 123 -4.54 -9.22 23.62
N GLY A 124 -3.63 -10.10 23.16
CA GLY A 124 -3.70 -11.53 23.41
C GLY A 124 -3.73 -11.87 24.91
N PHE A 125 -2.81 -11.31 25.69
CA PHE A 125 -2.79 -11.52 27.14
C PHE A 125 -4.04 -10.98 27.84
N GLN A 126 -4.50 -9.80 27.42
CA GLN A 126 -5.75 -9.23 27.92
C GLN A 126 -6.96 -10.10 27.58
N LEU A 127 -7.02 -10.66 26.36
CA LEU A 127 -8.10 -11.55 25.91
C LEU A 127 -8.18 -12.83 26.76
N ILE A 128 -7.05 -13.47 27.11
CA ILE A 128 -7.08 -14.64 28.00
C ILE A 128 -7.52 -14.25 29.42
N LYS A 129 -7.06 -13.10 29.93
CA LYS A 129 -7.41 -12.66 31.28
C LYS A 129 -8.89 -12.32 31.42
N GLN A 130 -9.48 -11.68 30.42
CA GLN A 130 -10.88 -11.20 30.49
C GLN A 130 -11.89 -12.27 30.07
N GLN A 131 -11.59 -13.04 29.01
CA GLN A 131 -12.50 -14.04 28.45
C GLN A 131 -11.72 -15.26 27.97
N PRO A 132 -11.27 -16.14 28.89
CA PRO A 132 -10.52 -17.32 28.52
C PRO A 132 -11.39 -18.26 27.66
N SER A 133 -11.05 -18.34 26.39
CA SER A 133 -11.67 -19.21 25.40
C SER A 133 -10.60 -20.01 24.68
N ARG A 134 -10.95 -21.19 24.14
CA ARG A 134 -10.05 -22.01 23.31
C ARG A 134 -9.47 -21.18 22.15
N TRP A 135 -10.27 -20.28 21.57
CA TRP A 135 -9.84 -19.36 20.51
C TRP A 135 -8.84 -18.30 20.98
N SER A 136 -8.98 -17.82 22.22
CA SER A 136 -8.06 -16.85 22.82
C SER A 136 -6.67 -17.46 23.04
N TRP A 137 -6.63 -18.72 23.49
CA TRP A 137 -5.39 -19.49 23.58
C TRP A 137 -4.74 -19.73 22.21
N LEU A 138 -5.52 -20.15 21.21
CA LEU A 138 -5.01 -20.33 19.85
C LEU A 138 -4.46 -19.03 19.26
N PHE A 139 -5.14 -17.91 19.48
CA PHE A 139 -4.67 -16.59 19.05
C PHE A 139 -3.33 -16.23 19.70
N LEU A 140 -3.20 -16.37 21.02
CA LEU A 140 -1.95 -16.05 21.70
C LEU A 140 -0.79 -16.95 21.28
N ILE A 141 -1.03 -18.27 21.19
CA ILE A 141 -0.02 -19.23 20.77
C ILE A 141 0.43 -18.92 19.34
N SER A 142 -0.49 -18.64 18.43
CA SER A 142 -0.16 -18.31 17.03
C SER A 142 0.62 -16.99 16.92
N ALA A 143 0.21 -15.95 17.65
CA ALA A 143 0.92 -14.67 17.70
C ALA A 143 2.34 -14.82 18.26
N LEU A 144 2.48 -15.55 19.37
CA LEU A 144 3.78 -15.81 19.99
C LEU A 144 4.69 -16.63 19.07
N THR A 145 4.14 -17.69 18.44
CA THR A 145 4.90 -18.55 17.52
C THR A 145 5.38 -17.76 16.30
N ALA A 146 4.52 -16.93 15.68
CA ALA A 146 4.89 -16.11 14.54
C ALA A 146 6.01 -15.12 14.88
N LEU A 147 5.97 -14.52 16.07
CA LEU A 147 6.96 -13.56 16.54
C LEU A 147 8.30 -14.22 16.88
N LEU A 148 8.24 -15.37 17.55
CA LEU A 148 9.41 -16.16 17.92
C LEU A 148 10.14 -16.70 16.69
N ILE A 149 9.43 -17.25 15.70
CA ILE A 149 10.07 -17.72 14.46
C ILE A 149 10.86 -16.59 13.77
N GLY A 150 10.33 -15.36 13.80
CA GLY A 150 10.98 -14.20 13.22
C GLY A 150 12.30 -13.84 13.90
N THR A 151 12.42 -13.99 15.22
CA THR A 151 13.62 -13.58 15.98
C THR A 151 14.66 -14.70 16.09
N ILE A 152 14.23 -15.95 16.25
CA ILE A 152 15.12 -17.06 16.58
C ILE A 152 15.90 -17.57 15.35
N THR A 153 15.36 -17.47 14.13
CA THR A 153 16.11 -17.81 12.90
C THR A 153 17.41 -17.02 12.77
N TYR A 154 17.40 -15.74 13.16
CA TYR A 154 18.57 -14.87 12.98
C TYR A 154 19.61 -14.99 14.09
N SER A 155 19.27 -15.61 15.23
CA SER A 155 20.12 -15.54 16.41
C SER A 155 21.31 -16.50 16.40
N GLY A 156 21.42 -17.46 15.46
CA GLY A 156 22.56 -18.37 15.34
C GLY A 156 22.80 -19.30 16.55
N LEU A 157 22.02 -19.15 17.62
CA LEU A 157 22.18 -19.81 18.92
C LEU A 157 21.53 -21.20 19.01
N LEU A 158 20.90 -21.68 17.94
CA LEU A 158 20.15 -22.93 17.95
C LEU A 158 20.93 -24.13 17.41
N PRO A 159 20.75 -25.33 18.00
CA PRO A 159 21.20 -26.59 17.42
C PRO A 159 20.66 -26.81 16.00
N ALA A 160 21.48 -27.34 15.10
CA ALA A 160 21.15 -27.49 13.68
C ALA A 160 19.83 -28.25 13.40
N GLY A 161 19.50 -29.27 14.22
CA GLY A 161 18.26 -30.02 14.09
C GLY A 161 17.00 -29.19 14.37
N LEU A 162 17.05 -28.30 15.37
CA LEU A 162 15.91 -27.44 15.74
C LEU A 162 15.73 -26.29 14.74
N LYS A 163 16.85 -25.81 14.16
CA LYS A 163 16.85 -24.79 13.10
C LYS A 163 16.07 -25.26 11.86
N ASN A 164 16.31 -26.49 11.38
CA ASN A 164 15.63 -26.99 10.18
C ASN A 164 14.11 -27.06 10.34
N VAL A 165 13.63 -27.51 11.50
CA VAL A 165 12.19 -27.55 11.80
C VAL A 165 11.59 -26.16 11.83
N LEU A 166 12.25 -25.20 12.50
CA LEU A 166 11.80 -23.81 12.56
C LEU A 166 11.76 -23.15 11.18
N GLU A 167 12.77 -23.38 10.32
CA GLU A 167 12.78 -22.88 8.95
C GLU A 167 11.61 -23.46 8.12
N GLN A 168 11.28 -24.74 8.30
CA GLN A 168 10.16 -25.37 7.60
C GLN A 168 8.81 -24.77 8.04
N VAL A 169 8.63 -24.55 9.34
CA VAL A 169 7.43 -23.88 9.88
C VAL A 169 7.37 -22.43 9.41
N ARG A 170 8.49 -21.70 9.40
CA ARG A 170 8.59 -20.34 8.87
C ARG A 170 8.19 -20.28 7.40
N PHE A 171 8.73 -21.19 6.60
CA PHE A 171 8.44 -21.29 5.18
C PHE A 171 6.95 -21.53 4.94
N TRP A 172 6.35 -22.49 5.68
CA TRP A 172 4.91 -22.76 5.59
C TRP A 172 4.07 -21.55 6.02
N LEU A 173 4.40 -20.91 7.13
CA LEU A 173 3.68 -19.75 7.64
C LEU A 173 3.70 -18.60 6.62
N ASN A 174 4.88 -18.28 6.07
CA ASN A 174 5.04 -17.18 5.13
C ASN A 174 4.32 -17.45 3.80
N ASN A 175 4.51 -18.63 3.22
CA ASN A 175 4.00 -18.93 1.87
C ASN A 175 2.53 -19.35 1.85
N VAL A 176 2.02 -19.92 2.94
CA VAL A 176 0.63 -20.36 3.03
C VAL A 176 -0.21 -19.33 3.75
N VAL A 177 0.12 -19.00 5.01
CA VAL A 177 -0.77 -18.16 5.84
C VAL A 177 -0.63 -16.68 5.48
N LEU A 178 0.58 -16.12 5.56
CA LEU A 178 0.80 -14.68 5.31
C LEU A 178 0.49 -14.33 3.86
N LEU A 179 1.00 -15.11 2.91
CA LEU A 179 0.76 -14.86 1.49
C LEU A 179 -0.72 -14.95 1.11
N SER A 180 -1.48 -15.89 1.70
CA SER A 180 -2.94 -15.97 1.48
C SER A 180 -3.67 -14.78 2.09
N GLY A 181 -3.28 -14.34 3.30
CA GLY A 181 -3.84 -13.14 3.94
C GLY A 181 -3.58 -11.88 3.11
N MET A 182 -2.35 -11.70 2.63
CA MET A 182 -1.97 -10.57 1.77
C MET A 182 -2.75 -10.59 0.44
N ARG A 183 -2.87 -11.76 -0.20
CA ARG A 183 -3.68 -11.91 -1.42
C ARG A 183 -5.15 -11.62 -1.16
N GLY A 184 -5.71 -12.10 -0.05
CA GLY A 184 -7.08 -11.80 0.36
C GLY A 184 -7.32 -10.30 0.55
N LEU A 185 -6.39 -9.60 1.20
CA LEU A 185 -6.43 -8.14 1.36
C LEU A 185 -6.37 -7.43 0.00
N LEU A 186 -5.45 -7.83 -0.87
CA LEU A 186 -5.32 -7.26 -2.22
C LEU A 186 -6.58 -7.49 -3.06
N ILE A 187 -7.17 -8.68 -2.99
CA ILE A 187 -8.46 -8.99 -3.64
C ILE A 187 -9.57 -8.12 -3.05
N GLY A 188 -9.62 -7.93 -1.74
CA GLY A 188 -10.59 -7.06 -1.08
C GLY A 188 -10.49 -5.61 -1.54
N ILE A 189 -9.28 -5.07 -1.63
CA ILE A 189 -9.03 -3.73 -2.17
C ILE A 189 -9.44 -3.65 -3.64
N ALA A 190 -9.08 -4.65 -4.45
CA ALA A 190 -9.46 -4.70 -5.86
C ALA A 190 -10.99 -4.73 -6.03
N LEU A 191 -11.71 -5.56 -5.28
CA LEU A 191 -13.16 -5.62 -5.32
C LEU A 191 -13.79 -4.29 -4.87
N GLY A 192 -13.28 -3.68 -3.79
CA GLY A 192 -13.75 -2.38 -3.32
C GLY A 192 -13.61 -1.28 -4.37
N THR A 193 -12.47 -1.23 -5.05
CA THR A 193 -12.22 -0.27 -6.15
C THR A 193 -13.08 -0.55 -7.38
N ILE A 194 -13.33 -1.81 -7.72
CA ILE A 194 -14.24 -2.20 -8.81
C ILE A 194 -15.68 -1.77 -8.49
N VAL A 195 -16.16 -2.02 -7.27
CA VAL A 195 -17.52 -1.63 -6.85
C VAL A 195 -17.68 -0.11 -6.93
N LEU A 196 -16.71 0.65 -6.44
CA LEU A 196 -16.70 2.12 -6.58
C LEU A 196 -16.76 2.54 -8.06
N SER A 197 -15.96 1.91 -8.91
CA SER A 197 -15.92 2.19 -10.34
C SER A 197 -17.29 1.91 -11.01
N ILE A 198 -17.92 0.78 -10.69
CA ILE A 198 -19.25 0.42 -11.21
C ILE A 198 -20.31 1.44 -10.75
N ARG A 199 -20.28 1.91 -9.50
CA ARG A 199 -21.24 2.91 -9.02
C ARG A 199 -21.10 4.25 -9.75
N ILE A 200 -19.86 4.66 -10.05
CA ILE A 200 -19.60 5.84 -10.88
C ILE A 200 -20.15 5.62 -12.30
N LEU A 201 -19.94 4.43 -12.88
CA LEU A 201 -20.44 4.09 -14.22
C LEU A 201 -21.97 3.99 -14.31
N ALA A 202 -22.61 3.51 -13.25
CA ALA A 202 -24.06 3.50 -13.11
C ALA A 202 -24.64 4.91 -12.85
N GLY A 203 -23.79 5.91 -12.63
CA GLY A 203 -24.19 7.29 -12.35
C GLY A 203 -24.84 7.49 -10.97
N THR A 204 -24.76 6.48 -10.09
CA THR A 204 -25.30 6.54 -8.72
C THR A 204 -24.38 7.36 -7.82
N GLU A 205 -23.07 7.28 -8.03
CA GLU A 205 -22.09 8.14 -7.37
C GLU A 205 -21.58 9.23 -8.33
N ARG A 206 -21.66 10.50 -7.89
CA ARG A 206 -21.35 11.66 -8.72
C ARG A 206 -20.30 12.57 -8.04
N PRO A 207 -19.00 12.27 -8.19
CA PRO A 207 -17.94 12.97 -7.46
C PRO A 207 -17.80 14.45 -7.82
N TYR A 208 -18.17 14.85 -9.04
CA TYR A 208 -17.99 16.21 -9.57
C TYR A 208 -19.18 17.15 -9.32
N GLN A 209 -20.11 16.77 -8.44
CA GLN A 209 -21.39 17.45 -8.27
C GLN A 209 -21.50 18.34 -7.02
N LYS A 210 -20.38 18.69 -6.38
CA LYS A 210 -20.32 19.70 -5.32
C LYS A 210 -20.45 21.11 -5.88
#